data_AF-A0A8S3W7Y6-F1
#
_entry.id   AF-A0A8S3W7Y6-F1
#
_cell.length_a   1.000
_cell.length_b   1.000
_cell.length_c   1.000
_cell.angle_alpha   90.00
_cell.angle_beta   90.00
_cell.angle_gamma   90.00
#
_symmetry.space_group_name_H-M   'P 1'
#
loop_
_entity.id
_entity.type
_entity.pdbx_description
1 polymer ?
#
loop_
_entity_poly.entity_id
_entity_poly.type
_entity_poly.pdbx_seq_one_letter_code
_entity_poly.pdbx_strand_id
1 'polypeptide(L)'
;MDPQRFYGKKRPAFSIPESSEDEKASDDETYRNPGPEIFIPESSDDEIASDDDRGNVGEFEEIYLDDDALDNDCDEYIPYETEEEDISSKPSTSKQRTGNKRKKVKCVWSDESMAYDESHIAFLGCQDLPNEIMKLEAPMDFFKFLFPSSAINLIVRESNLYADQITESNHNEVTEEDIRKFLGIIIYMSVVHLPTTRHYWKEGTYIEKVASAMTCNKFEEVKRFLHFFNKNDELESGDPNFDRLQKIRPFLNILRERLLQVPKEEYLAIDEQMIPTKARTSGMRRYNAKKPHKWGYLNYVLSGASGFSYDFEVDTGKHPDPPENCPDLGIPGNIVQRLLNTVPQNLNYKIFVDNWYTSLPLMANLHKKGLLPLGTIQLNRAPNINIEKKKLL
;
A
#
# COMPACT_ATOMS: atom_id res chain seq x y z
N MET A 1 22.06 15.38 -0.30
CA MET A 1 20.90 15.13 -1.19
C MET A 1 20.04 16.37 -1.24
N ASP A 2 19.54 16.75 -2.43
CA ASP A 2 18.61 17.86 -2.61
C ASP A 2 17.18 17.43 -2.21
N PRO A 3 16.57 18.01 -1.15
CA PRO A 3 15.23 17.67 -0.70
C PRO A 3 14.14 17.85 -1.77
N GLN A 4 14.38 18.67 -2.80
CA GLN A 4 13.43 18.91 -3.88
C GLN A 4 13.23 17.68 -4.79
N ARG A 5 14.18 16.75 -4.80
CA ARG A 5 14.04 15.48 -5.56
C ARG A 5 13.12 14.48 -4.88
N PHE A 6 12.94 14.55 -3.56
CA PHE A 6 12.18 13.55 -2.81
C PHE A 6 10.68 13.85 -2.74
N TYR A 7 10.30 15.13 -2.64
CA TYR A 7 8.90 15.52 -2.44
C TYR A 7 8.13 15.94 -3.70
N GLY A 8 8.80 16.00 -4.86
CA GLY A 8 8.19 16.47 -6.11
C GLY A 8 7.81 17.96 -6.07
N LYS A 9 7.97 18.66 -7.19
CA LYS A 9 7.49 20.05 -7.28
C LYS A 9 5.96 20.05 -7.39
N LYS A 10 5.27 20.74 -6.47
CA LYS A 10 3.90 21.22 -6.76
C LYS A 10 3.98 22.05 -8.04
N ARG A 11 3.32 21.59 -9.11
CA ARG A 11 3.10 22.45 -10.28
C ARG A 11 2.20 23.60 -9.82
N PRO A 12 2.55 24.86 -10.10
CA PRO A 12 1.61 25.95 -9.86
C PRO A 12 0.37 25.70 -10.72
N ALA A 13 -0.81 25.88 -10.13
CA ALA A 13 -2.06 25.88 -10.87
C ALA A 13 -1.97 26.99 -11.94
N PHE A 14 -2.35 26.67 -13.18
CA PHE A 14 -2.52 27.67 -14.21
C PHE A 14 -3.58 28.67 -13.74
N SER A 15 -3.13 29.89 -13.42
CA SER A 15 -4.01 31.04 -13.27
C SER A 15 -4.45 31.50 -14.66
N ILE A 16 -5.72 31.30 -14.99
CA ILE A 16 -6.33 31.88 -16.19
C ILE A 16 -6.46 33.39 -15.95
N PRO A 17 -5.86 34.26 -16.79
CA PRO A 17 -6.09 35.70 -16.67
C PRO A 17 -7.51 36.04 -17.13
N GLU A 18 -8.21 36.87 -16.35
CA GLU A 18 -9.49 37.47 -16.75
C GLU A 18 -9.32 38.25 -18.06
N SER A 19 -10.16 37.95 -19.05
CA SER A 19 -10.24 38.66 -20.33
C SER A 19 -11.07 39.93 -20.20
N SER A 20 -10.46 41.08 -20.46
CA SER A 20 -11.17 42.31 -20.84
C SER A 20 -10.81 42.67 -22.29
N GLU A 21 -11.84 43.03 -23.04
CA GLU A 21 -11.92 43.30 -24.49
C GLU A 21 -10.90 44.33 -25.01
N ASP A 22 -10.35 44.10 -26.22
CA ASP A 22 -10.54 44.94 -27.43
C ASP A 22 -9.38 44.89 -28.45
N GLU A 23 -9.77 44.60 -29.71
CA GLU A 23 -9.27 45.13 -30.99
C GLU A 23 -7.75 45.18 -31.33
N LYS A 24 -7.28 44.36 -32.30
CA LYS A 24 -7.08 44.70 -33.73
C LYS A 24 -6.20 43.70 -34.48
N ALA A 25 -6.59 43.47 -35.73
CA ALA A 25 -5.98 42.60 -36.73
C ALA A 25 -4.61 43.08 -37.24
N SER A 26 -3.76 42.12 -37.64
CA SER A 26 -2.68 42.28 -38.61
C SER A 26 -2.16 40.91 -39.05
N ASP A 27 -2.28 40.61 -40.34
CA ASP A 27 -1.72 39.46 -41.04
C ASP A 27 -0.17 39.43 -40.96
N ASP A 28 0.43 38.25 -40.82
CA ASP A 28 1.50 37.78 -41.72
C ASP A 28 1.76 36.27 -41.58
N GLU A 29 2.15 35.66 -42.70
CA GLU A 29 2.21 34.23 -42.99
C GLU A 29 3.29 33.44 -42.23
N THR A 30 3.07 32.12 -42.03
CA THR A 30 3.92 31.06 -42.61
C THR A 30 3.51 29.62 -42.21
N TYR A 31 3.17 28.82 -43.23
CA TYR A 31 3.46 27.39 -43.46
C TYR A 31 2.99 26.24 -42.50
N ARG A 32 2.19 25.35 -43.12
CA ARG A 32 2.16 23.86 -43.11
C ARG A 32 1.04 23.11 -42.35
N ASN A 33 0.19 22.53 -43.21
CA ASN A 33 -0.82 21.46 -43.15
C ASN A 33 -0.43 20.18 -42.32
N PRO A 34 -1.35 19.22 -42.07
CA PRO A 34 -1.96 18.98 -40.76
C PRO A 34 -1.72 17.55 -40.23
N GLY A 35 -1.48 17.40 -38.93
CA GLY A 35 -1.55 16.10 -38.24
C GLY A 35 -2.95 15.92 -37.65
N PRO A 36 -3.47 14.67 -37.52
CA PRO A 36 -4.81 14.46 -36.99
C PRO A 36 -4.88 14.94 -35.54
N GLU A 37 -5.85 15.82 -35.29
CA GLU A 37 -6.22 16.31 -33.98
C GLU A 37 -6.54 15.12 -33.07
N ILE A 38 -5.68 14.89 -32.07
CA ILE A 38 -6.05 14.08 -30.92
C ILE A 38 -6.97 14.96 -30.08
N PHE A 39 -8.26 14.73 -30.24
CA PHE A 39 -9.28 15.25 -29.33
C PHE A 39 -9.00 14.65 -27.95
N ILE A 40 -8.48 15.46 -27.03
CA ILE A 40 -8.46 15.15 -25.60
C ILE A 40 -9.75 15.77 -25.07
N PRO A 41 -10.80 14.99 -24.77
CA PRO A 41 -11.92 15.53 -24.03
C PRO A 41 -11.42 15.88 -22.63
N GLU A 42 -11.48 17.15 -22.26
CA GLU A 42 -11.65 17.51 -20.86
C GLU A 42 -13.01 17.00 -20.42
N SER A 43 -13.05 16.04 -19.51
CA SER A 43 -14.26 15.67 -18.77
C SER A 43 -13.90 15.70 -17.30
N SER A 44 -14.22 16.79 -16.61
CA SER A 44 -15.51 17.00 -15.94
C SER A 44 -15.71 16.00 -14.82
N ASP A 45 -15.80 16.55 -13.61
CA ASP A 45 -16.44 15.91 -12.48
C ASP A 45 -17.80 15.40 -12.95
N ASP A 46 -17.95 14.08 -13.08
CA ASP A 46 -19.24 13.47 -13.35
C ASP A 46 -19.47 12.31 -12.38
N GLU A 47 -20.39 12.60 -11.46
CA GLU A 47 -21.32 11.63 -10.90
C GLU A 47 -21.91 10.79 -12.04
N ILE A 48 -21.73 9.46 -12.03
CA ILE A 48 -22.51 8.58 -12.90
C ILE A 48 -23.00 7.36 -12.12
N ALA A 49 -24.33 7.38 -11.95
CA ALA A 49 -25.31 6.31 -12.00
C ALA A 49 -24.86 4.88 -11.69
N SER A 50 -25.43 4.36 -10.60
CA SER A 50 -25.88 2.97 -10.58
C SER A 50 -26.88 2.77 -11.72
N ASP A 51 -26.70 1.76 -12.57
CA ASP A 51 -27.86 1.13 -13.18
C ASP A 51 -27.65 -0.37 -13.35
N ASP A 52 -28.63 -1.03 -12.76
CA ASP A 52 -29.04 -2.40 -12.86
C ASP A 52 -29.83 -2.51 -14.18
N ASP A 53 -29.39 -3.35 -15.12
CA ASP A 53 -30.23 -3.69 -16.28
C ASP A 53 -30.14 -5.19 -16.56
N ARG A 54 -31.16 -5.90 -16.06
CA ARG A 54 -31.38 -7.34 -16.23
C ARG A 54 -32.12 -7.59 -17.54
N GLY A 55 -31.39 -8.09 -18.54
CA GLY A 55 -31.96 -8.73 -19.72
C GLY A 55 -32.30 -10.21 -19.47
N ASN A 56 -33.59 -10.50 -19.38
CA ASN A 56 -34.26 -11.77 -19.14
C ASN A 56 -33.81 -12.97 -20.02
N VAL A 57 -33.27 -14.04 -19.41
CA VAL A 57 -33.36 -15.43 -19.92
C VAL A 57 -33.40 -16.43 -18.76
N GLY A 58 -34.56 -17.07 -18.55
CA GLY A 58 -34.71 -18.40 -17.94
C GLY A 58 -34.73 -18.48 -16.41
N GLU A 59 -35.91 -18.77 -15.85
CA GLU A 59 -36.14 -19.10 -14.44
C GLU A 59 -35.13 -20.11 -13.88
N PHE A 60 -34.38 -19.69 -12.85
CA PHE A 60 -33.80 -20.57 -11.84
C PHE A 60 -33.87 -19.82 -10.49
N GLU A 61 -34.33 -20.51 -9.45
CA GLU A 61 -34.52 -19.98 -8.10
C GLU A 61 -33.25 -19.31 -7.57
N GLU A 62 -33.29 -17.98 -7.43
CA GLU A 62 -32.36 -17.22 -6.60
C GLU A 62 -32.56 -17.67 -5.15
N ILE A 63 -31.61 -18.43 -4.60
CA ILE A 63 -31.46 -18.57 -3.16
C ILE A 63 -30.99 -17.21 -2.64
N TYR A 64 -31.94 -16.41 -2.16
CA TYR A 64 -31.69 -15.21 -1.38
C TYR A 64 -30.87 -15.61 -0.16
N LEU A 65 -29.61 -15.20 -0.10
CA LEU A 65 -28.95 -14.99 1.18
C LEU A 65 -29.45 -13.63 1.66
N ASP A 66 -30.35 -13.66 2.65
CA ASP A 66 -30.79 -12.50 3.42
C ASP A 66 -29.56 -11.73 3.93
N ASP A 67 -29.26 -10.58 3.33
CA ASP A 67 -28.28 -9.60 3.82
C ASP A 67 -28.89 -8.66 4.89
N ASP A 68 -30.12 -8.94 5.34
CA ASP A 68 -30.87 -8.11 6.30
C ASP A 68 -30.95 -8.77 7.69
N ALA A 69 -29.81 -9.13 8.28
CA ALA A 69 -29.73 -9.32 9.74
C ALA A 69 -28.29 -9.46 10.24
N LEU A 70 -27.56 -8.35 10.38
CA LEU A 70 -26.65 -8.09 11.51
C LEU A 70 -26.31 -6.59 11.54
N ASP A 71 -27.34 -5.80 11.78
CA ASP A 71 -27.22 -4.38 12.13
C ASP A 71 -26.92 -4.30 13.64
N ASN A 72 -25.63 -4.31 13.99
CA ASN A 72 -25.02 -3.75 15.21
C ASN A 72 -23.60 -4.32 15.37
N ASP A 73 -22.62 -3.63 14.81
CA ASP A 73 -21.31 -3.50 15.45
C ASP A 73 -20.66 -2.21 14.93
N CYS A 74 -20.82 -1.17 15.74
CA CYS A 74 -20.02 0.07 15.83
C CYS A 74 -18.98 0.30 14.72
N ASP A 75 -19.36 1.10 13.72
CA ASP A 75 -18.44 1.89 12.90
C ASP A 75 -17.65 2.85 13.80
N GLU A 76 -16.51 2.40 14.32
CA GLU A 76 -15.61 3.26 15.07
C GLU A 76 -14.89 4.20 14.08
N TYR A 77 -15.44 5.40 13.93
CA TYR A 77 -14.76 6.57 13.42
C TYR A 77 -13.50 6.80 14.27
N ILE A 78 -12.33 6.41 13.77
CA ILE A 78 -11.04 6.82 14.34
C ILE A 78 -10.56 8.04 13.53
N PRO A 79 -10.77 9.28 14.04
CA PRO A 79 -10.13 10.43 13.43
C PRO A 79 -8.62 10.30 13.62
N TYR A 80 -7.86 10.44 12.53
CA TYR A 80 -6.39 10.54 12.56
C TYR A 80 -5.88 11.89 13.11
N GLU A 81 -6.61 12.47 14.06
CA GLU A 81 -6.16 13.53 14.96
C GLU A 81 -6.66 13.18 16.36
N THR A 82 -5.84 12.49 17.15
CA THR A 82 -6.04 12.45 18.60
C THR A 82 -5.17 13.53 19.22
N GLU A 83 -5.79 14.66 19.49
CA GLU A 83 -5.42 15.46 20.66
C GLU A 83 -5.49 14.52 21.87
N GLU A 84 -4.38 14.38 22.59
CA GLU A 84 -4.34 13.60 23.83
C GLU A 84 -5.18 14.33 24.89
N GLU A 85 -6.40 13.86 25.15
CA GLU A 85 -7.14 14.25 26.35
C GLU A 85 -6.61 13.54 27.59
N ASP A 86 -6.29 14.35 28.60
CA ASP A 86 -5.88 13.99 29.96
C ASP A 86 -6.99 13.17 30.65
N ILE A 87 -6.80 11.84 30.79
CA ILE A 87 -7.77 10.99 31.49
C ILE A 87 -7.56 11.13 33.02
N SER A 88 -8.36 12.03 33.60
CA SER A 88 -8.71 12.03 35.02
C SER A 88 -9.60 10.82 35.35
N SER A 89 -9.12 10.00 36.28
CA SER A 89 -9.67 8.73 36.77
C SER A 89 -11.03 8.79 37.46
N LYS A 90 -11.82 7.69 37.38
CA LYS A 90 -12.43 6.94 38.52
C LYS A 90 -13.10 5.61 38.08
N PRO A 91 -13.37 4.63 38.97
CA PRO A 91 -12.70 3.32 38.88
C PRO A 91 -13.64 2.10 38.75
N SER A 92 -13.14 1.01 38.17
CA SER A 92 -13.68 -0.33 38.45
C SER A 92 -12.64 -1.45 38.28
N THR A 93 -12.48 -2.18 39.38
CA THR A 93 -11.98 -3.56 39.59
C THR A 93 -10.58 -3.97 39.10
N SER A 94 -9.77 -4.29 40.11
CA SER A 94 -8.35 -4.61 40.12
C SER A 94 -7.94 -5.92 39.44
N LYS A 95 -6.99 -5.83 38.50
CA LYS A 95 -5.83 -6.72 38.46
C LYS A 95 -4.58 -5.85 38.52
N GLN A 96 -3.83 -5.93 39.63
CA GLN A 96 -2.60 -5.19 39.83
C GLN A 96 -1.54 -5.62 38.82
N ARG A 97 -1.46 -4.93 37.67
CA ARG A 97 -0.23 -4.86 36.88
C ARG A 97 0.68 -3.86 37.59
N THR A 98 1.80 -4.33 38.11
CA THR A 98 2.86 -3.51 38.65
C THR A 98 3.41 -2.61 37.54
N GLY A 99 2.85 -1.41 37.41
CA GLY A 99 3.31 -0.40 36.48
C GLY A 99 4.72 0.03 36.87
N ASN A 100 5.73 -0.49 36.19
CA ASN A 100 7.06 0.12 36.19
C ASN A 100 6.89 1.54 35.66
N LYS A 101 6.93 2.54 36.55
CA LYS A 101 7.00 3.96 36.16
C LYS A 101 8.17 4.10 35.19
N ARG A 102 7.89 4.31 33.91
CA ARG A 102 8.93 4.59 32.90
C ARG A 102 9.76 5.76 33.42
N LYS A 103 11.05 5.53 33.69
CA LYS A 103 11.96 6.59 34.13
C LYS A 103 11.90 7.71 33.08
N LYS A 104 11.50 8.92 33.49
CA LYS A 104 11.53 10.09 32.60
C LYS A 104 12.98 10.34 32.21
N VAL A 105 13.32 10.08 30.95
CA VAL A 105 14.64 10.42 30.39
C VAL A 105 14.72 11.93 30.34
N LYS A 106 15.70 12.51 31.05
CA LYS A 106 15.97 13.95 30.99
C LYS A 106 16.68 14.25 29.67
N CYS A 107 15.94 14.75 28.69
CA CYS A 107 16.49 15.25 27.44
C CYS A 107 16.96 16.70 27.65
N VAL A 108 18.20 16.99 27.23
CA VAL A 108 18.78 18.33 27.18
C VAL A 108 19.14 18.60 25.73
N TRP A 109 18.61 19.69 25.18
CA TRP A 109 18.90 20.13 23.83
C TRP A 109 20.08 21.10 23.85
N SER A 110 20.94 21.01 22.85
CA SER A 110 22.09 21.90 22.64
C SER A 110 22.06 22.43 21.21
N ASP A 111 22.41 23.70 21.02
CA ASP A 111 22.53 24.33 19.69
C ASP A 111 23.85 23.98 18.98
N GLU A 112 24.58 22.99 19.51
CA GLU A 112 25.83 22.50 18.93
C GLU A 112 25.53 21.60 17.74
N SER A 113 26.31 21.76 16.66
CA SER A 113 26.35 20.76 15.60
C SER A 113 26.97 19.49 16.16
N MET A 114 26.30 18.35 15.98
CA MET A 114 26.90 17.07 16.35
C MET A 114 28.14 16.83 15.48
N ALA A 115 29.30 16.79 16.13
CA ALA A 115 30.54 16.39 15.48
C ALA A 115 30.48 14.87 15.29
N TYR A 116 30.37 14.43 14.04
CA TYR A 116 30.41 13.02 13.69
C TYR A 116 31.75 12.69 13.04
N ASP A 117 32.33 11.58 13.46
CA ASP A 117 33.39 10.93 12.71
C ASP A 117 32.75 10.23 11.50
N GLU A 118 33.17 10.57 10.28
CA GLU A 118 32.67 9.95 9.06
C GLU A 118 32.83 8.42 9.07
N SER A 119 33.86 7.91 9.76
CA SER A 119 34.09 6.47 9.90
C SER A 119 32.98 5.78 10.71
N HIS A 120 32.33 6.48 11.65
CA HIS A 120 31.24 5.93 12.46
C HIS A 120 29.92 5.85 11.70
N ILE A 121 29.76 6.61 10.62
CA ILE A 121 28.54 6.61 9.79
C ILE A 121 28.71 5.87 8.46
N ALA A 122 29.93 5.40 8.17
CA ALA A 122 30.23 4.63 6.98
C ALA A 122 29.39 3.35 6.96
N PHE A 123 28.77 3.06 5.82
CA PHE A 123 28.01 1.84 5.64
C PHE A 123 28.95 0.63 5.58
N LEU A 124 28.62 -0.41 6.35
CA LEU A 124 29.46 -1.61 6.49
C LEU A 124 28.79 -2.85 5.87
N GLY A 125 27.63 -2.69 5.23
CA GLY A 125 26.91 -3.79 4.61
C GLY A 125 27.35 -4.09 3.19
N CYS A 126 26.75 -5.14 2.61
CA CYS A 126 26.92 -5.54 1.23
C CYS A 126 25.61 -5.31 0.47
N GLN A 127 25.71 -4.69 -0.69
CA GLN A 127 24.58 -4.41 -1.60
C GLN A 127 24.69 -5.20 -2.91
N ASP A 128 25.66 -6.12 -3.01
CA ASP A 128 25.85 -6.93 -4.20
C ASP A 128 24.67 -7.87 -4.38
N LEU A 129 24.05 -7.80 -5.55
CA LEU A 129 22.93 -8.67 -5.88
C LEU A 129 23.43 -10.13 -6.07
N PRO A 130 22.68 -11.14 -5.58
CA PRO A 130 22.99 -12.54 -5.83
C PRO A 130 23.04 -12.86 -7.33
N ASN A 131 23.81 -13.88 -7.70
CA ASN A 131 23.96 -14.31 -9.09
C ASN A 131 22.62 -14.65 -9.75
N GLU A 132 21.66 -15.17 -8.98
CA GLU A 132 20.31 -15.49 -9.46
C GLU A 132 19.56 -14.24 -9.92
N ILE A 133 19.72 -13.11 -9.23
CA ILE A 133 19.11 -11.83 -9.58
C ILE A 133 19.88 -11.15 -10.73
N MET A 134 21.21 -11.23 -10.70
CA MET A 134 22.06 -10.66 -11.75
C MET A 134 21.87 -11.31 -13.12
N LYS A 135 21.31 -12.52 -13.18
CA LYS A 135 20.97 -13.23 -14.42
C LYS A 135 19.60 -12.85 -15.00
N LEU A 136 18.81 -12.03 -14.31
CA LEU A 136 17.51 -11.57 -14.82
C LEU A 136 17.77 -10.47 -15.85
N GLU A 137 17.33 -10.69 -17.09
CA GLU A 137 17.60 -9.76 -18.20
C GLU A 137 16.30 -9.25 -18.83
N ALA A 138 15.32 -10.13 -19.05
CA ALA A 138 14.06 -9.76 -19.67
C ALA A 138 13.03 -9.30 -18.62
N PRO A 139 12.11 -8.37 -18.96
CA PRO A 139 11.02 -7.97 -18.06
C PRO A 139 10.21 -9.15 -17.48
N MET A 140 10.07 -10.22 -18.26
CA MET A 140 9.39 -11.45 -17.84
C MET A 140 10.15 -12.20 -16.75
N ASP A 141 11.48 -12.12 -16.70
CA ASP A 141 12.29 -12.78 -15.68
C ASP A 141 12.08 -12.12 -14.33
N PHE A 142 12.06 -10.78 -14.29
CA PHE A 142 11.71 -10.00 -13.09
C PHE A 142 10.28 -10.29 -12.62
N PHE A 143 9.32 -10.39 -13.54
CA PHE A 143 7.95 -10.76 -13.18
C PHE A 143 7.90 -12.16 -12.56
N LYS A 144 8.54 -13.15 -13.18
CA LYS A 144 8.58 -14.54 -12.68
C LYS A 144 9.34 -14.68 -11.37
N PHE A 145 10.30 -13.80 -11.10
CA PHE A 145 10.99 -13.74 -9.82
C PHE A 145 10.02 -13.37 -8.69
N LEU A 146 9.20 -12.33 -8.89
CA LEU A 146 8.20 -11.89 -7.89
C LEU A 146 6.95 -12.78 -7.86
N PHE A 147 6.55 -13.34 -9.00
CA PHE A 147 5.43 -14.27 -9.19
C PHE A 147 5.96 -15.66 -9.59
N PRO A 148 6.59 -16.39 -8.66
CA PRO A 148 7.11 -17.72 -8.94
C PRO A 148 5.98 -18.71 -9.27
N SER A 149 6.32 -19.86 -9.85
CA SER A 149 5.32 -20.90 -10.14
C SER A 149 4.55 -21.35 -8.89
N SER A 150 5.14 -21.30 -7.69
CA SER A 150 4.41 -21.58 -6.44
C SER A 150 3.25 -20.61 -6.19
N ALA A 151 3.39 -19.33 -6.54
CA ALA A 151 2.31 -18.35 -6.44
C ALA A 151 1.21 -18.63 -7.47
N ILE A 152 1.58 -18.95 -8.71
CA ILE A 152 0.61 -19.26 -9.76
C ILE A 152 -0.16 -20.55 -9.42
N ASN A 153 0.54 -21.58 -8.97
CA ASN A 153 -0.06 -22.87 -8.63
C ASN A 153 -0.95 -22.78 -7.39
N LEU A 154 -0.61 -21.91 -6.43
CA LEU A 154 -1.49 -21.57 -5.34
C LEU A 154 -2.80 -20.98 -5.87
N ILE A 155 -2.73 -19.95 -6.73
CA ILE A 155 -3.92 -19.28 -7.27
C ILE A 155 -4.79 -20.27 -8.05
N VAL A 156 -4.20 -21.06 -8.96
CA VAL A 156 -4.90 -22.08 -9.74
C VAL A 156 -5.63 -23.07 -8.84
N ARG A 157 -4.91 -23.66 -7.88
CA ARG A 157 -5.46 -24.69 -6.99
C ARG A 157 -6.63 -24.13 -6.18
N GLU A 158 -6.45 -22.99 -5.54
CA GLU A 158 -7.48 -22.44 -4.65
C GLU A 158 -8.67 -21.88 -5.44
N SER A 159 -8.44 -21.36 -6.66
CA SER A 159 -9.52 -20.94 -7.55
C SER A 159 -10.41 -22.09 -8.01
N ASN A 160 -9.82 -23.20 -8.44
CA ASN A 160 -10.60 -24.37 -8.87
C ASN A 160 -11.34 -25.00 -7.68
N LEU A 161 -10.67 -25.14 -6.53
CA LEU A 161 -11.32 -25.63 -5.31
C LEU A 161 -12.50 -24.75 -4.89
N TYR A 162 -12.37 -23.43 -4.98
CA TYR A 162 -13.47 -22.54 -4.68
C TYR A 162 -14.61 -22.66 -5.70
N ALA A 163 -14.30 -22.75 -6.99
CA ALA A 163 -15.29 -22.95 -8.04
C ALA A 163 -16.12 -24.21 -7.80
N ASP A 164 -15.47 -25.35 -7.52
CA ASP A 164 -16.12 -26.62 -7.15
C ASP A 164 -17.10 -26.48 -5.96
N GLN A 165 -16.80 -25.58 -5.02
CA GLN A 165 -17.60 -25.40 -3.81
C GLN A 165 -18.80 -24.49 -4.00
N ILE A 166 -18.75 -23.54 -4.94
CA ILE A 166 -19.81 -22.53 -5.11
C ILE A 166 -20.64 -22.72 -6.38
N THR A 167 -20.30 -23.69 -7.23
CA THR A 167 -21.07 -24.02 -8.43
C THR A 167 -21.60 -25.45 -8.38
N GLU A 168 -22.90 -25.61 -8.59
CA GLU A 168 -23.52 -26.94 -8.75
C GLU A 168 -23.37 -27.51 -10.18
N SER A 169 -22.94 -26.67 -11.12
CA SER A 169 -22.78 -27.01 -12.54
C SER A 169 -21.31 -27.15 -12.93
N ASN A 170 -21.06 -27.88 -14.02
CA ASN A 170 -19.71 -27.98 -14.60
C ASN A 170 -19.21 -26.57 -14.97
N HIS A 171 -18.11 -26.15 -14.34
CA HIS A 171 -17.35 -24.97 -14.73
C HIS A 171 -16.08 -25.39 -15.47
N ASN A 172 -15.49 -24.47 -16.24
CA ASN A 172 -14.22 -24.74 -16.87
C ASN A 172 -13.10 -24.57 -15.85
N GLU A 173 -12.26 -25.60 -15.72
CA GLU A 173 -11.06 -25.52 -14.90
C GLU A 173 -10.21 -24.31 -15.33
N VAL A 174 -9.70 -23.57 -14.35
CA VAL A 174 -8.73 -22.49 -14.54
C VAL A 174 -7.35 -23.12 -14.58
N THR A 175 -6.59 -22.86 -15.64
CA THR A 175 -5.23 -23.38 -15.80
C THR A 175 -4.17 -22.36 -15.39
N GLU A 176 -2.90 -22.79 -15.26
CA GLU A 176 -1.78 -21.85 -15.10
C GLU A 176 -1.69 -20.83 -16.24
N GLU A 177 -2.00 -21.25 -17.47
CA GLU A 177 -2.00 -20.39 -18.64
C GLU A 177 -3.08 -19.30 -18.53
N ASP A 178 -4.27 -19.67 -18.07
CA ASP A 178 -5.37 -18.73 -17.83
C ASP A 178 -4.98 -17.69 -16.79
N ILE A 179 -4.42 -18.09 -15.65
CA ILE A 179 -3.98 -17.14 -14.61
C ILE A 179 -2.89 -16.20 -15.14
N ARG A 180 -1.92 -16.71 -15.90
CA ARG A 180 -0.86 -15.87 -16.49
C ARG A 180 -1.42 -14.87 -17.50
N LYS A 181 -2.33 -15.31 -18.38
CA LYS A 181 -3.03 -14.43 -19.33
C LYS A 181 -3.86 -13.38 -18.60
N PHE A 182 -4.62 -13.80 -17.59
CA PHE A 182 -5.43 -12.90 -16.76
C PHE A 182 -4.58 -11.82 -16.09
N LEU A 183 -3.48 -12.18 -15.43
CA LEU A 183 -2.54 -11.22 -14.83
C LEU A 183 -1.93 -10.29 -15.87
N GLY A 184 -1.52 -10.81 -17.03
CA GLY A 184 -1.02 -10.00 -18.14
C GLY A 184 -2.04 -8.98 -18.65
N ILE A 185 -3.31 -9.39 -18.75
CA ILE A 185 -4.42 -8.50 -19.12
C ILE A 185 -4.62 -7.43 -18.05
N ILE A 186 -4.64 -7.78 -16.76
CA ILE A 186 -4.78 -6.80 -15.67
C ILE A 186 -3.66 -5.75 -15.70
N ILE A 187 -2.41 -6.18 -15.91
CA ILE A 187 -1.27 -5.28 -16.05
C ILE A 187 -1.47 -4.36 -17.25
N TYR A 188 -1.90 -4.89 -18.41
CA TYR A 188 -2.17 -4.07 -19.59
C TYR A 188 -3.28 -3.03 -19.34
N MET A 189 -4.39 -3.43 -18.72
CA MET A 189 -5.51 -2.57 -18.36
C MET A 189 -5.13 -1.46 -17.36
N SER A 190 -4.04 -1.66 -16.60
CA SER A 190 -3.50 -0.63 -15.70
C SER A 190 -2.77 0.50 -16.43
N VAL A 191 -2.37 0.27 -17.69
CA VAL A 191 -1.68 1.25 -18.54
C VAL A 191 -2.64 1.86 -19.57
N VAL A 192 -3.46 1.02 -20.20
CA VAL A 192 -4.43 1.43 -21.20
C VAL A 192 -5.82 1.32 -20.59
N HIS A 193 -6.34 2.43 -20.08
CA HIS A 193 -7.64 2.46 -19.41
C HIS A 193 -8.79 2.66 -20.41
N LEU A 194 -9.81 1.81 -20.31
CA LEU A 194 -11.12 1.99 -20.96
C LEU A 194 -12.22 2.17 -19.90
N PRO A 195 -13.36 2.80 -20.23
CA PRO A 195 -14.41 3.11 -19.25
C PRO A 195 -14.94 1.90 -18.49
N THR A 196 -15.02 0.73 -19.13
CA THR A 196 -15.41 -0.52 -18.46
C THR A 196 -14.59 -1.70 -18.96
N THR A 197 -14.49 -2.77 -18.16
CA THR A 197 -13.78 -4.00 -18.52
C THR A 197 -14.29 -4.61 -19.83
N ARG A 198 -15.59 -4.60 -20.12
CA ARG A 198 -16.11 -5.21 -21.36
C ARG A 198 -15.66 -4.46 -22.63
N HIS A 199 -15.29 -3.18 -22.54
CA HIS A 199 -14.90 -2.38 -23.71
C HIS A 199 -13.65 -2.90 -24.42
N TYR A 200 -12.75 -3.61 -23.72
CA TYR A 200 -11.55 -4.20 -24.35
C TYR A 200 -11.89 -5.27 -25.40
N TRP A 201 -13.10 -5.83 -25.35
CA TRP A 201 -13.61 -6.85 -26.28
C TRP A 201 -14.70 -6.33 -27.21
N LYS A 202 -15.18 -5.09 -27.03
CA LYS A 202 -16.30 -4.53 -27.80
C LYS A 202 -15.82 -3.97 -29.14
N GLU A 203 -16.65 -4.11 -30.17
CA GLU A 203 -16.43 -3.48 -31.46
C GLU A 203 -16.30 -1.94 -31.31
N GLY A 204 -15.36 -1.34 -32.04
CA GLY A 204 -15.03 0.09 -31.95
C GLY A 204 -14.01 0.46 -30.86
N THR A 205 -13.94 -0.31 -29.77
CA THR A 205 -12.93 -0.12 -28.69
C THR A 205 -12.04 -1.35 -28.49
N TYR A 206 -12.06 -2.26 -29.45
CA TYR A 206 -11.40 -3.56 -29.42
C TYR A 206 -9.89 -3.42 -29.26
N ILE A 207 -9.34 -4.09 -28.25
CA ILE A 207 -7.90 -4.15 -28.02
C ILE A 207 -7.42 -5.57 -28.34
N GLU A 208 -6.82 -5.73 -29.53
CA GLU A 208 -6.35 -7.04 -30.04
C GLU A 208 -5.50 -7.79 -29.01
N LYS A 209 -4.53 -7.12 -28.39
CA LYS A 209 -3.63 -7.73 -27.39
C LYS A 209 -4.35 -8.35 -26.19
N VAL A 210 -5.51 -7.80 -25.82
CA VAL A 210 -6.33 -8.32 -24.71
C VAL A 210 -7.28 -9.40 -25.23
N ALA A 211 -8.03 -9.07 -26.28
CA ALA A 211 -9.11 -9.91 -26.76
C ALA A 211 -8.62 -11.19 -27.48
N SER A 212 -7.43 -11.17 -28.08
CA SER A 212 -6.79 -12.37 -28.65
C SER A 212 -6.17 -13.27 -27.58
N ALA A 213 -5.85 -12.73 -26.39
CA ALA A 213 -5.23 -13.49 -25.31
C ALA A 213 -6.25 -14.32 -24.53
N MET A 214 -7.45 -13.77 -24.27
CA MET A 214 -8.52 -14.41 -23.53
C MET A 214 -9.88 -13.82 -23.93
N THR A 215 -10.93 -14.63 -24.00
CA THR A 215 -12.30 -14.12 -24.27
C THR A 215 -12.85 -13.35 -23.06
N CYS A 216 -13.77 -12.42 -23.29
CA CYS A 216 -14.41 -11.66 -22.20
C CYS A 216 -15.06 -12.59 -21.16
N ASN A 217 -15.74 -13.64 -21.61
CA ASN A 217 -16.40 -14.59 -20.71
C ASN A 217 -15.39 -15.37 -19.86
N LYS A 218 -14.26 -15.82 -20.44
CA LYS A 218 -13.23 -16.51 -19.67
C LYS A 218 -12.53 -15.56 -18.67
N PHE A 219 -12.31 -14.30 -19.05
CA PHE A 219 -11.76 -13.30 -18.14
C PHE A 219 -12.69 -13.07 -16.93
N GLU A 220 -13.99 -12.96 -17.17
CA GLU A 220 -14.99 -12.80 -16.09
C GLU A 220 -15.13 -14.06 -15.22
N GLU A 221 -15.05 -15.24 -15.83
CA GLU A 221 -15.03 -16.53 -15.12
C GLU A 221 -13.82 -16.63 -14.19
N VAL A 222 -12.60 -16.36 -14.69
CA VAL A 222 -11.38 -16.37 -13.89
C VAL A 222 -11.47 -15.33 -12.76
N LYS A 223 -11.96 -14.12 -13.05
CA LYS A 223 -12.15 -13.08 -12.04
C LYS A 223 -13.13 -13.50 -10.94
N ARG A 224 -14.22 -14.19 -11.29
CA ARG A 224 -15.25 -14.64 -10.36
C ARG A 224 -14.71 -15.68 -9.37
N PHE A 225 -13.88 -16.61 -9.83
CA PHE A 225 -13.36 -17.70 -9.00
C PHE A 225 -11.95 -17.42 -8.43
N LEU A 226 -11.37 -16.24 -8.65
CA LEU A 226 -10.03 -15.91 -8.18
C LEU A 226 -9.89 -16.05 -6.65
N HIS A 227 -9.09 -17.02 -6.18
CA HIS A 227 -8.88 -17.33 -4.77
C HIS A 227 -7.40 -17.61 -4.47
N PHE A 228 -7.00 -17.40 -3.22
CA PHE A 228 -5.60 -17.49 -2.77
C PHE A 228 -5.44 -18.32 -1.49
N PHE A 229 -6.51 -18.94 -1.01
CA PHE A 229 -6.58 -19.63 0.27
C PHE A 229 -7.63 -20.75 0.21
N ASN A 230 -7.33 -21.86 0.88
CA ASN A 230 -8.25 -22.98 0.99
C ASN A 230 -9.40 -22.64 1.94
N LYS A 231 -10.60 -22.49 1.39
CA LYS A 231 -11.80 -22.13 2.15
C LYS A 231 -12.09 -23.05 3.34
N ASN A 232 -11.69 -24.33 3.26
CA ASN A 232 -11.91 -25.28 4.34
C ASN A 232 -11.09 -24.98 5.61
N ASP A 233 -10.03 -24.18 5.47
CA ASP A 233 -9.16 -23.77 6.57
C ASP A 233 -9.57 -22.41 7.16
N GLU A 234 -10.70 -21.83 6.70
CA GLU A 234 -11.15 -20.50 7.11
C GLU A 234 -11.57 -20.49 8.59
N LEU A 235 -10.93 -19.62 9.36
CA LEU A 235 -11.29 -19.38 10.76
C LEU A 235 -12.35 -18.28 10.85
N GLU A 236 -13.23 -18.39 11.84
CA GLU A 236 -14.23 -17.36 12.15
C GLU A 236 -13.60 -16.18 12.93
N SER A 237 -14.22 -15.00 12.86
CA SER A 237 -13.68 -13.77 13.47
C SER A 237 -13.48 -13.84 15.00
N GLY A 238 -14.13 -14.80 15.67
CA GLY A 238 -14.00 -15.04 17.11
C GLY A 238 -12.82 -15.93 17.51
N ASP A 239 -12.17 -16.60 16.55
CA ASP A 239 -11.03 -17.48 16.86
C ASP A 239 -9.82 -16.64 17.32
N PRO A 240 -9.14 -17.00 18.42
CA PRO A 240 -7.93 -16.33 18.87
C PRO A 240 -6.81 -16.26 17.82
N ASN A 241 -6.77 -17.23 16.89
CA ASN A 241 -5.80 -17.31 15.80
C ASN A 241 -6.32 -16.70 14.50
N PHE A 242 -7.51 -16.07 14.51
CA PHE A 242 -8.08 -15.44 13.33
C PHE A 242 -7.20 -14.32 12.80
N ASP A 243 -6.68 -14.54 11.60
CA ASP A 243 -5.99 -13.54 10.79
C ASP A 243 -6.98 -12.90 9.82
N ARG A 244 -7.19 -11.59 9.94
CA ARG A 244 -8.05 -10.82 9.01
C ARG A 244 -7.60 -10.94 7.55
N LEU A 245 -6.34 -11.29 7.32
CA LEU A 245 -5.75 -11.48 5.99
C LEU A 245 -5.69 -12.93 5.53
N GLN A 246 -6.25 -13.90 6.27
CA GLN A 246 -6.14 -15.34 5.98
C GLN A 246 -6.39 -15.68 4.50
N LYS A 247 -7.39 -15.03 3.88
CA LYS A 247 -7.80 -15.25 2.48
C LYS A 247 -6.72 -14.91 1.45
N ILE A 248 -5.76 -14.06 1.80
CA ILE A 248 -4.65 -13.66 0.91
C ILE A 248 -3.27 -13.92 1.53
N ARG A 249 -3.21 -14.32 2.80
CA ARG A 249 -1.97 -14.50 3.55
C ARG A 249 -0.99 -15.47 2.86
N PRO A 250 -1.41 -16.63 2.32
CA PRO A 250 -0.47 -17.53 1.65
C PRO A 250 0.23 -16.85 0.46
N PHE A 251 -0.52 -16.08 -0.33
CA PHE A 251 0.03 -15.34 -1.45
C PHE A 251 0.97 -14.21 -0.99
N LEU A 252 0.58 -13.43 0.04
CA LEU A 252 1.42 -12.38 0.60
C LEU A 252 2.75 -12.94 1.16
N ASN A 253 2.72 -14.11 1.77
CA ASN A 253 3.92 -14.77 2.28
C ASN A 253 4.88 -15.14 1.16
N ILE A 254 4.39 -15.74 0.07
CA ILE A 254 5.23 -16.07 -1.11
C ILE A 254 5.85 -14.80 -1.70
N LEU A 255 5.08 -13.73 -1.84
CA LEU A 255 5.59 -12.47 -2.38
C LEU A 255 6.66 -11.87 -1.45
N ARG A 256 6.38 -11.83 -0.14
CA ARG A 256 7.32 -11.32 0.86
C ARG A 256 8.63 -12.10 0.87
N GLU A 257 8.58 -13.43 0.78
CA GLU A 257 9.77 -14.28 0.68
C GLU A 257 10.65 -13.92 -0.52
N ARG A 258 10.06 -13.53 -1.66
CA ARG A 258 10.81 -13.06 -2.84
C ARG A 258 11.44 -11.69 -2.64
N LEU A 259 10.70 -10.75 -2.07
CA LEU A 259 11.23 -9.41 -1.76
C LEU A 259 12.41 -9.47 -0.79
N LEU A 260 12.34 -10.34 0.21
CA LEU A 260 13.39 -10.52 1.21
C LEU A 260 14.68 -11.17 0.67
N GLN A 261 14.64 -11.79 -0.52
CA GLN A 261 15.84 -12.32 -1.19
C GLN A 261 16.69 -11.21 -1.81
N VAL A 262 16.13 -10.01 -2.01
CA VAL A 262 16.87 -8.88 -2.58
C VAL A 262 17.66 -8.19 -1.47
N PRO A 263 19.00 -8.07 -1.58
CA PRO A 263 19.81 -7.30 -0.65
C PRO A 263 19.32 -5.85 -0.54
N LYS A 264 19.28 -5.36 0.70
CA LYS A 264 18.79 -4.02 1.00
C LYS A 264 19.85 -2.97 0.70
N GLU A 265 19.41 -1.87 0.11
CA GLU A 265 20.24 -0.67 -0.05
C GLU A 265 20.63 -0.05 1.30
N GLU A 266 21.72 0.72 1.32
CA GLU A 266 22.18 1.47 2.50
C GLU A 266 21.12 2.43 3.04
N TYR A 267 20.38 3.11 2.15
CA TYR A 267 19.39 4.12 2.48
C TYR A 267 18.00 3.51 2.38
N LEU A 268 17.29 3.44 3.50
CA LEU A 268 15.98 2.80 3.60
C LEU A 268 14.95 3.76 4.19
N ALA A 269 13.78 3.86 3.58
CA ALA A 269 12.65 4.65 4.06
C ALA A 269 11.49 3.75 4.47
N ILE A 270 10.79 4.15 5.54
CA ILE A 270 9.51 3.55 5.95
C ILE A 270 8.43 4.60 5.86
N ASP A 271 7.35 4.26 5.15
CA ASP A 271 6.18 5.12 4.96
C ASP A 271 4.94 4.25 4.71
N GLU A 272 3.76 4.88 4.66
CA GLU A 272 2.50 4.24 4.35
C GLU A 272 2.02 4.50 2.91
N GLN A 273 1.63 3.40 2.25
CA GLN A 273 0.99 3.38 0.94
C GLN A 273 -0.51 3.08 1.12
N MET A 274 -1.34 3.89 0.47
CA MET A 274 -2.79 3.66 0.40
C MET A 274 -3.13 2.86 -0.85
N ILE A 275 -3.80 1.71 -0.68
CA ILE A 275 -4.36 0.90 -1.76
C ILE A 275 -5.86 1.27 -1.89
N PRO A 276 -6.25 2.06 -2.92
CA PRO A 276 -7.62 2.57 -3.01
C PRO A 276 -8.65 1.45 -3.08
N THR A 277 -9.76 1.60 -2.36
CA THR A 277 -10.87 0.65 -2.42
C THR A 277 -12.23 1.34 -2.33
N LYS A 278 -13.19 0.83 -3.10
CA LYS A 278 -14.62 1.15 -2.98
C LYS A 278 -15.37 0.15 -2.09
N ALA A 279 -14.70 -0.93 -1.64
CA ALA A 279 -15.31 -1.92 -0.77
C ALA A 279 -15.76 -1.27 0.55
N ARG A 280 -17.02 -1.51 0.93
CA ARG A 280 -17.62 -0.94 2.14
C ARG A 280 -17.57 -1.88 3.34
N THR A 281 -17.49 -3.19 3.10
CA THR A 281 -17.70 -4.25 4.09
C THR A 281 -16.43 -4.76 4.77
N SER A 282 -15.26 -4.20 4.48
CA SER A 282 -14.02 -4.59 5.15
C SER A 282 -13.72 -3.67 6.33
N GLY A 283 -13.80 -4.16 7.57
CA GLY A 283 -13.34 -3.44 8.79
C GLY A 283 -11.84 -3.05 8.80
N MET A 284 -11.11 -3.38 7.73
CA MET A 284 -9.71 -3.01 7.49
C MET A 284 -9.52 -1.71 6.70
N ARG A 285 -10.60 -1.12 6.19
CA ARG A 285 -10.52 0.12 5.42
C ARG A 285 -10.10 1.28 6.33
N ARG A 286 -9.23 2.16 5.83
CA ARG A 286 -8.75 3.36 6.51
C ARG A 286 -9.08 4.61 5.73
N TYR A 287 -9.32 5.68 6.47
CA TYR A 287 -9.50 7.02 5.95
C TYR A 287 -8.25 7.86 6.23
N ASN A 288 -7.73 8.54 5.22
CA ASN A 288 -6.68 9.54 5.37
C ASN A 288 -7.00 10.75 4.49
N ALA A 289 -7.44 11.84 5.13
CA ALA A 289 -7.86 13.07 4.45
C ALA A 289 -6.75 13.70 3.59
N LYS A 290 -5.48 13.44 3.92
CA LYS A 290 -4.31 14.03 3.27
C LYS A 290 -3.86 13.25 2.02
N LYS A 291 -4.41 12.06 1.76
CA LYS A 291 -4.08 11.26 0.56
C LYS A 291 -5.07 11.56 -0.58
N PRO A 292 -4.63 11.54 -1.87
CA PRO A 292 -5.53 11.79 -3.02
C PRO A 292 -6.74 10.84 -3.04
N HIS A 293 -6.48 9.55 -2.82
CA HIS A 293 -7.53 8.56 -2.53
C HIS A 293 -7.64 8.42 -1.02
N LYS A 294 -8.65 9.08 -0.44
CA LYS A 294 -8.79 9.17 1.02
C LYS A 294 -9.13 7.84 1.67
N TRP A 295 -9.74 6.92 0.93
CA TRP A 295 -10.20 5.64 1.46
C TRP A 295 -9.50 4.46 0.79
N GLY A 296 -8.95 3.56 1.59
CA GLY A 296 -8.20 2.41 1.07
C GLY A 296 -7.78 1.42 2.15
N TYR A 297 -7.09 0.36 1.74
CA TYR A 297 -6.29 -0.45 2.63
C TYR A 297 -4.94 0.23 2.84
N LEU A 298 -4.49 0.30 4.09
CA LEU A 298 -3.20 0.89 4.41
C LEU A 298 -2.13 -0.20 4.41
N ASN A 299 -0.99 0.08 3.77
CA ASN A 299 0.16 -0.80 3.72
C ASN A 299 1.39 -0.02 4.19
N TYR A 300 2.08 -0.50 5.22
CA TYR A 300 3.36 0.06 5.64
C TYR A 300 4.47 -0.60 4.81
N VAL A 301 5.36 0.18 4.22
CA VAL A 301 6.35 -0.32 3.25
C VAL A 301 7.76 0.11 3.65
N LEU A 302 8.71 -0.82 3.58
CA LEU A 302 10.14 -0.56 3.68
C LEU A 302 10.72 -0.50 2.26
N SER A 303 11.27 0.64 1.85
CA SER A 303 11.81 0.83 0.49
C SER A 303 13.23 1.39 0.47
N GLY A 304 14.00 1.06 -0.57
CA GLY A 304 15.32 1.62 -0.86
C GLY A 304 15.28 2.98 -1.55
N ALA A 305 16.45 3.59 -1.71
CA ALA A 305 16.61 4.83 -2.45
C ALA A 305 16.32 4.68 -3.96
N SER A 306 16.43 3.48 -4.51
CA SER A 306 15.96 3.17 -5.88
C SER A 306 14.44 3.20 -6.04
N GLY A 307 13.69 3.19 -4.93
CA GLY A 307 12.25 3.00 -4.92
C GLY A 307 11.81 1.53 -4.86
N PHE A 308 12.74 0.57 -4.80
CA PHE A 308 12.41 -0.84 -4.62
C PHE A 308 11.88 -1.10 -3.21
N SER A 309 10.76 -1.83 -3.09
CA SER A 309 10.18 -2.21 -1.80
C SER A 309 10.69 -3.57 -1.34
N TYR A 310 11.30 -3.63 -0.16
CA TYR A 310 11.96 -4.82 0.39
C TYR A 310 11.09 -5.61 1.37
N ASP A 311 10.18 -4.94 2.07
CA ASP A 311 9.27 -5.56 3.02
C ASP A 311 8.00 -4.71 3.15
N PHE A 312 6.91 -5.32 3.62
CA PHE A 312 5.65 -4.62 3.82
C PHE A 312 4.81 -5.26 4.94
N GLU A 313 3.91 -4.47 5.50
CA GLU A 313 2.94 -4.90 6.50
C GLU A 313 1.58 -4.24 6.21
N VAL A 314 0.58 -5.05 5.85
CA VAL A 314 -0.78 -4.56 5.60
C VAL A 314 -1.47 -4.30 6.95
N ASP A 315 -2.00 -3.09 7.12
CA ASP A 315 -2.75 -2.72 8.30
C ASP A 315 -4.07 -3.49 8.38
N THR A 316 -4.24 -4.22 9.48
CA THR A 316 -5.49 -4.94 9.78
C THR A 316 -6.31 -4.23 10.86
N GLY A 317 -5.77 -3.15 11.45
CA GLY A 317 -6.36 -2.47 12.62
C GLY A 317 -6.08 -3.16 13.95
N LYS A 318 -5.57 -4.39 13.90
CA LYS A 318 -4.91 -5.00 15.05
C LYS A 318 -3.45 -4.57 14.99
N HIS A 319 -2.90 -4.14 16.12
CA HIS A 319 -1.49 -3.79 16.25
C HIS A 319 -0.78 -4.91 17.02
N PRO A 320 -0.03 -5.78 16.35
CA PRO A 320 0.72 -6.83 17.01
C PRO A 320 1.69 -6.25 18.02
N ASP A 321 2.04 -7.09 19.00
CA ASP A 321 3.11 -6.83 19.94
C ASP A 321 4.43 -6.49 19.20
N PRO A 322 5.37 -5.79 19.86
CA PRO A 322 6.69 -5.58 19.31
C PRO A 322 7.38 -6.92 19.00
N PRO A 323 8.40 -6.93 18.10
CA PRO A 323 9.21 -8.12 17.87
C PRO A 323 9.81 -8.66 19.18
N GLU A 324 10.17 -9.93 19.19
CA GLU A 324 10.83 -10.53 20.34
C GLU A 324 12.09 -9.73 20.73
N ASN A 325 12.33 -9.60 22.04
CA ASN A 325 13.46 -8.83 22.60
C ASN A 325 13.47 -7.33 22.25
N CYS A 326 12.37 -6.78 21.72
CA CYS A 326 12.23 -5.36 21.47
C CYS A 326 11.35 -4.68 22.54
N PRO A 327 11.67 -3.45 22.97
CA PRO A 327 10.77 -2.69 23.81
C PRO A 327 9.49 -2.33 23.05
N ASP A 328 8.37 -2.22 23.78
CA ASP A 328 7.16 -1.59 23.26
C ASP A 328 7.35 -0.08 23.17
N LEU A 329 7.35 0.43 21.92
CA LEU A 329 7.55 1.83 21.56
C LEU A 329 6.25 2.51 21.09
N GLY A 330 5.10 1.90 21.37
CA GLY A 330 3.81 2.32 20.84
C GLY A 330 3.63 1.91 19.38
N ILE A 331 2.41 2.10 18.86
CA ILE A 331 2.00 1.60 17.54
C ILE A 331 2.99 1.98 16.42
N PRO A 332 3.35 3.27 16.21
CA PRO A 332 4.23 3.65 15.11
C PRO A 332 5.64 3.06 15.27
N GLY A 333 6.17 3.07 16.50
CA GLY A 333 7.49 2.52 16.80
C GLY A 333 7.54 1.01 16.61
N ASN A 334 6.48 0.28 16.97
CA ASN A 334 6.42 -1.18 16.81
C ASN A 334 6.30 -1.60 15.34
N ILE A 335 5.58 -0.84 14.51
CA ILE A 335 5.55 -1.03 13.06
C ILE A 335 6.96 -0.90 12.48
N VAL A 336 7.67 0.19 12.81
CA VAL A 336 9.06 0.39 12.36
C VAL A 336 9.96 -0.77 12.81
N GLN A 337 9.83 -1.23 14.05
CA GLN A 337 10.62 -2.36 14.54
C GLN A 337 10.35 -3.66 13.80
N ARG A 338 9.09 -3.95 13.42
CA ARG A 338 8.73 -5.16 12.66
C ARG A 338 9.28 -5.12 11.23
N LEU A 339 9.11 -4.00 10.54
CA LEU A 339 9.65 -3.83 9.18
C LEU A 339 11.19 -3.89 9.16
N LEU A 340 11.85 -3.30 10.16
CA LEU A 340 13.31 -3.34 10.27
C LEU A 340 13.86 -4.66 10.82
N ASN A 341 13.02 -5.60 11.23
CA ASN A 341 13.50 -6.89 11.74
C ASN A 341 14.26 -7.70 10.67
N THR A 342 14.01 -7.39 9.38
CA THR A 342 14.70 -8.02 8.25
C THR A 342 15.92 -7.22 7.78
N VAL A 343 16.28 -6.12 8.45
CA VAL A 343 17.45 -5.30 8.16
C VAL A 343 18.62 -5.75 9.03
N PRO A 344 19.79 -6.10 8.46
CA PRO A 344 20.95 -6.46 9.25
C PRO A 344 21.40 -5.34 10.19
N GLN A 345 21.69 -5.70 11.43
CA GLN A 345 22.11 -4.77 12.49
C GLN A 345 23.62 -4.54 12.48
N ASN A 346 24.07 -3.43 13.07
CA ASN A 346 25.49 -3.05 13.18
C ASN A 346 26.21 -2.85 11.85
N LEU A 347 25.47 -2.55 10.77
CA LEU A 347 26.03 -2.26 9.44
C LEU A 347 25.79 -0.81 8.99
N ASN A 348 25.28 0.05 9.88
CA ASN A 348 25.06 1.47 9.62
C ASN A 348 24.09 1.76 8.46
N TYR A 349 23.04 0.94 8.31
CA TYR A 349 21.90 1.28 7.45
C TYR A 349 21.27 2.59 7.90
N LYS A 350 20.97 3.45 6.94
CA LYS A 350 20.42 4.79 7.15
C LYS A 350 18.91 4.72 7.00
N ILE A 351 18.20 4.92 8.10
CA ILE A 351 16.76 4.68 8.19
C ILE A 351 16.02 6.02 8.21
N PHE A 352 15.19 6.27 7.21
CA PHE A 352 14.39 7.48 7.09
C PHE A 352 12.95 7.18 7.48
N VAL A 353 12.39 7.98 8.39
CA VAL A 353 11.01 7.85 8.85
C VAL A 353 10.34 9.22 8.96
N ASP A 354 9.05 9.29 8.65
CA ASP A 354 8.29 10.53 8.84
C ASP A 354 8.03 10.83 10.34
N ASN A 355 7.52 12.04 10.60
CA ASN A 355 7.15 12.53 11.91
C ASN A 355 6.13 11.67 12.66
N TRP A 356 5.25 10.95 11.96
CA TRP A 356 4.28 10.07 12.60
C TRP A 356 4.95 8.90 13.32
N TYR A 357 6.04 8.38 12.74
CA TYR A 357 6.84 7.29 13.31
C TYR A 357 7.89 7.79 14.31
N THR A 358 8.37 9.02 14.12
CA THR A 358 9.52 9.55 14.87
C THR A 358 9.22 9.76 16.35
N SER A 359 10.06 9.17 17.21
CA SER A 359 10.10 9.42 18.64
C SER A 359 11.52 9.21 19.20
N LEU A 360 11.90 9.93 20.27
CA LEU A 360 13.22 9.77 20.89
C LEU A 360 13.53 8.33 21.34
N PRO A 361 12.58 7.59 21.96
CA PRO A 361 12.79 6.18 22.32
C PRO A 361 13.07 5.29 21.11
N LEU A 362 12.38 5.53 19.98
CA LEU A 362 12.63 4.81 18.73
C LEU A 362 14.03 5.09 18.20
N MET A 363 14.40 6.37 18.08
CA MET A 363 15.72 6.77 17.59
C MET A 363 16.85 6.13 18.42
N ALA A 364 16.74 6.18 19.74
CA ALA A 364 17.72 5.57 20.64
C ALA A 364 17.76 4.03 20.52
N ASN A 365 16.60 3.38 20.33
CA ASN A 365 16.52 1.94 20.16
C ASN A 365 17.14 1.47 18.83
N LEU A 366 16.88 2.18 17.73
CA LEU A 366 17.47 1.88 16.43
C LEU A 366 18.99 2.09 16.45
N HIS A 367 19.47 3.15 17.09
CA HIS A 367 20.91 3.38 17.27
C HIS A 367 21.60 2.25 18.05
N LYS A 368 20.95 1.69 19.08
CA LYS A 368 21.49 0.52 19.81
C LYS A 368 21.61 -0.73 18.94
N LYS A 369 20.83 -0.82 17.86
CA LYS A 369 20.90 -1.89 16.85
C LYS A 369 21.92 -1.58 15.76
N GLY A 370 22.71 -0.51 15.89
CA GLY A 370 23.66 -0.06 14.87
C GLY A 370 23.00 0.33 13.55
N LEU A 371 21.77 0.85 13.65
CA LEU A 371 21.06 1.52 12.57
C LEU A 371 21.16 3.03 12.80
N LEU A 372 21.19 3.82 11.73
CA LEU A 372 21.34 5.27 11.78
C LEU A 372 20.02 5.92 11.37
N PRO A 373 19.11 6.20 12.32
CA PRO A 373 17.81 6.71 11.98
C PRO A 373 17.83 8.24 11.82
N LEU A 374 17.02 8.73 10.88
CA LEU A 374 16.77 10.13 10.62
C LEU A 374 15.26 10.33 10.42
N GLY A 375 14.71 11.35 11.04
CA GLY A 375 13.31 11.70 10.87
C GLY A 375 13.00 13.08 11.41
N THR A 376 11.97 13.70 10.87
CA THR A 376 11.41 14.93 11.42
C THR A 376 10.66 14.60 12.71
N ILE A 377 10.74 15.44 13.75
CA ILE A 377 10.03 15.21 15.02
C ILE A 377 8.91 16.23 15.21
N GLN A 378 7.73 15.78 15.64
CA GLN A 378 6.66 16.68 16.05
C GLN A 378 7.04 17.37 17.37
N LEU A 379 6.79 18.68 17.50
CA LEU A 379 7.22 19.48 18.66
C LEU A 379 6.69 18.94 20.00
N ASN A 380 5.44 18.45 20.03
CA ASN A 380 4.85 17.82 21.22
C ASN A 380 5.57 16.53 21.66
N ARG A 381 6.35 15.90 20.77
CA ARG A 381 7.17 14.70 21.06
C ARG A 381 8.63 15.03 21.38
N ALA A 382 9.01 16.31 21.36
CA ALA A 382 10.36 16.81 21.67
C ALA A 382 10.35 17.54 23.03
N PRO A 383 10.45 16.81 24.17
CA PRO A 383 10.31 17.41 25.48
C PRO A 383 11.43 18.42 25.76
N ASN A 384 11.08 19.58 26.32
CA ASN A 384 12.01 20.64 26.72
C ASN A 384 12.80 21.29 25.56
N ILE A 385 12.35 21.14 24.31
CA ILE A 385 12.94 21.86 23.19
C ILE A 385 12.40 23.30 23.18
N ASN A 386 13.30 24.29 23.19
CA ASN A 386 12.92 25.70 23.09
C ASN A 386 13.26 26.22 21.69
N ILE A 387 12.45 25.87 20.70
CA ILE A 387 12.60 26.43 19.35
C ILE A 387 11.91 27.79 19.34
N GLU A 388 12.69 28.87 19.29
CA GLU A 388 12.13 30.17 18.86
C GLU A 388 11.43 29.94 17.51
N LYS A 389 10.17 30.35 17.37
CA LYS A 389 9.36 30.23 16.13
C LYS A 389 9.92 31.06 14.95
N LYS A 390 11.23 31.09 14.73
CA LYS A 390 11.87 31.71 13.58
C LYS A 390 12.15 30.64 12.54
N LYS A 391 11.26 30.59 11.55
CA LYS A 391 11.40 29.92 10.26
C LYS A 391 11.57 28.40 10.32
N LEU A 392 10.45 27.72 10.55
CA LEU A 392 10.21 26.44 9.89
C LEU A 392 9.99 26.77 8.40
N LEU A 393 10.96 26.46 7.55
CA LEU A 393 10.87 26.56 6.09
C LEU A 393 10.08 25.38 5.52
#